data_AF-A0A6A3L1L6-F1
#
_entry.id   AF-A0A6A3L1L6-F1
#
_cell.length_a   1.000
_cell.length_b   1.000
_cell.length_c   1.000
_cell.angle_alpha   90.00
_cell.angle_beta   90.00
_cell.angle_gamma   90.00
#
_symmetry.space_group_name_H-M   'P 1'
#
loop_
_entity.id
_entity.type
_entity.pdbx_description
1 polymer ?
#
loop_
_entity_poly.entity_id
_entity_poly.type
_entity_poly.pdbx_seq_one_letter_code
_entity_poly.pdbx_strand_id
1 'polypeptide(L)' 'MSAKVERACISSKTSSMKKLRPMGTATVLSRATELQLVEWINKYRRLGAPVSALMLHFKALDFAEQAGLSRQTFTASWA' A
#
# COMPACT_ATOMS: atom_id res chain seq x y z
N MET A 1 3.69 -25.32 -3.90
CA MET A 1 4.36 -24.38 -4.83
C MET A 1 3.38 -23.95 -5.91
N SER A 2 3.23 -22.64 -6.17
CA SER A 2 2.24 -22.13 -7.12
C SER A 2 2.91 -21.83 -8.47
N ALA A 3 2.48 -22.54 -9.53
CA ALA A 3 3.07 -22.59 -10.88
C ALA A 3 3.26 -21.24 -11.60
N LYS A 4 2.69 -20.15 -11.06
CA LYS A 4 2.76 -18.81 -11.65
C LYS A 4 4.09 -18.10 -11.37
N VAL A 5 4.77 -18.45 -10.28
CA VAL A 5 6.08 -17.87 -9.92
C VAL A 5 7.18 -18.41 -10.83
N GLU A 6 7.14 -19.71 -11.16
CA GLU A 6 8.14 -20.37 -11.99
C GLU A 6 8.18 -19.79 -13.43
N ARG A 7 7.02 -19.47 -14.01
CA ARG A 7 6.96 -18.85 -15.36
C ARG A 7 7.59 -17.46 -15.44
N ALA A 8 7.58 -16.69 -14.35
CA ALA A 8 8.18 -15.35 -14.33
C ALA A 8 9.72 -15.40 -14.27
N CYS A 9 10.28 -16.46 -13.69
CA CYS A 9 11.72 -16.69 -13.57
C CYS A 9 12.39 -17.07 -14.91
N ILE A 10 11.65 -17.65 -15.85
CA ILE A 10 12.20 -18.20 -17.11
C ILE A 10 12.41 -17.11 -18.18
N SER A 11 11.72 -15.97 -18.08
CA SER A 11 11.89 -14.86 -19.03
C SER A 11 13.04 -13.94 -18.60
N SER A 12 14.03 -13.79 -19.47
CA SER A 12 15.19 -12.90 -19.28
C SER A 12 14.82 -11.44 -19.06
N LYS A 13 13.63 -11.00 -19.52
CA LYS A 13 13.09 -9.65 -19.28
C LYS A 13 12.46 -9.46 -17.89
N THR A 14 12.10 -10.55 -17.20
CA THR A 14 11.40 -10.54 -15.90
C THR A 14 12.21 -11.17 -14.76
N SER A 15 13.36 -11.79 -15.05
CA SER A 15 14.30 -12.34 -14.06
C SER A 15 14.73 -11.32 -12.98
N SER A 16 14.81 -10.03 -13.35
CA SER A 16 15.10 -8.93 -12.41
C SER A 16 13.87 -8.43 -11.63
N MET A 17 12.65 -8.82 -12.01
CA MET A 17 11.41 -8.45 -11.32
C MET A 17 11.18 -9.31 -10.06
N LYS A 18 12.13 -9.25 -9.12
CA LYS A 18 12.08 -9.90 -7.80
C LYS A 18 10.99 -9.33 -6.86
N LYS A 19 10.23 -8.31 -7.30
CA LYS A 19 9.24 -7.57 -6.49
C LYS A 19 7.83 -7.60 -7.10
N LEU A 20 7.42 -8.70 -7.72
CA LEU A 20 6.00 -8.90 -7.98
C LEU A 20 5.30 -9.25 -6.66
N ARG A 21 4.70 -8.24 -6.03
CA ARG A 21 3.80 -8.44 -4.89
C ARG A 21 2.45 -8.93 -5.43
N PRO A 22 1.90 -10.06 -4.95
CA PRO A 22 0.55 -10.46 -5.30
C PRO A 22 -0.44 -9.32 -5.04
N MET A 23 -1.50 -9.23 -5.85
CA MET A 23 -2.62 -8.32 -5.58
C MET A 23 -3.14 -8.58 -4.16
N GLY A 24 -3.15 -7.55 -3.31
CA GLY A 24 -3.51 -7.64 -1.89
C GLY A 24 -2.33 -7.84 -0.92
N THR A 25 -1.08 -7.75 -1.38
CA THR A 25 0.13 -7.92 -0.53
C THR A 25 0.73 -6.59 -0.02
N ALA A 26 -0.07 -5.52 0.11
CA ALA A 26 0.29 -4.41 1.00
C ALA A 26 -0.07 -4.83 2.44
N THR A 27 0.65 -5.83 2.96
CA THR A 27 0.27 -6.69 4.10
C THR A 27 0.21 -6.03 5.47
N VAL A 28 0.44 -4.72 5.59
CA VAL A 28 0.50 -4.06 6.89
C VAL A 28 -0.84 -3.48 7.30
N LEU A 29 -1.58 -2.88 6.36
CA LEU A 29 -2.91 -2.35 6.64
C LEU A 29 -3.98 -3.37 6.28
N SER A 30 -5.03 -3.44 7.09
CA SER A 30 -6.21 -4.21 6.72
C SER A 30 -6.88 -3.58 5.50
N ARG A 31 -7.55 -4.39 4.67
CA ARG A 31 -8.32 -3.90 3.52
C ARG A 31 -9.35 -2.82 3.91
N ALA A 32 -9.97 -2.95 5.08
CA ALA A 32 -10.93 -1.97 5.58
C ALA A 32 -10.26 -0.61 5.84
N THR A 33 -9.08 -0.63 6.46
CA THR A 33 -8.27 0.57 6.73
C THR A 33 -7.77 1.23 5.43
N GLU A 34 -7.39 0.44 4.43
CA GLU A 34 -7.01 0.97 3.11
C GLU A 34 -8.18 1.67 2.41
N LEU A 35 -9.39 1.10 2.51
CA LEU A 35 -10.60 1.71 1.94
C LEU A 35 -10.92 3.07 2.60
N GLN A 36 -10.76 3.17 3.92
CA GLN A 36 -10.91 4.45 4.63
C GLN A 36 -9.93 5.51 4.11
N LEU A 37 -8.68 5.12 3.84
CA LEU A 37 -7.66 6.01 3.28
C LEU A 37 -8.05 6.49 1.87
N VAL A 38 -8.56 5.58 1.04
CA VAL A 38 -9.03 5.87 -0.32
C VAL A 38 -10.23 6.81 -0.32
N GLU A 39 -11.21 6.58 0.55
CA GLU A 39 -12.37 7.46 0.72
C GLU A 39 -11.94 8.87 1.15
N TRP A 40 -11.01 8.96 2.09
CA TRP A 40 -10.45 10.24 2.54
C TRP A 40 -9.76 11.00 1.40
N ILE A 41 -8.89 10.34 0.61
CA ILE A 41 -8.25 10.96 -0.57
C ILE A 41 -9.31 11.42 -1.58
N ASN A 42 -10.29 10.57 -1.87
CA ASN A 42 -11.34 10.89 -2.84
C ASN A 42 -12.20 12.07 -2.41
N LYS A 43 -12.42 12.27 -1.10
CA LYS A 43 -13.09 13.48 -0.57
C LYS A 43 -12.33 14.75 -0.93
N TYR A 44 -11.01 14.78 -0.75
CA TYR A 44 -10.19 15.93 -1.15
C TYR A 44 -10.16 16.14 -2.66
N ARG A 45 -10.07 15.04 -3.44
CA ARG A 45 -10.13 15.10 -4.90
C ARG A 45 -11.45 15.69 -5.40
N ARG A 46 -12.59 15.33 -4.78
CA ARG A 46 -13.91 15.91 -5.09
C ARG A 46 -13.99 17.40 -4.78
N LEU A 47 -13.24 17.87 -3.78
CA LEU A 47 -13.14 19.29 -3.41
C LEU A 47 -12.14 20.05 -4.30
N GLY A 48 -11.52 19.41 -5.30
CA GLY A 48 -10.50 20.03 -6.14
C GLY A 48 -9.17 20.29 -5.42
N ALA A 49 -9.00 19.75 -4.20
CA ALA A 49 -7.82 19.96 -3.38
C ALA A 49 -6.83 18.79 -3.50
N PRO A 50 -5.55 19.02 -3.81
CA PRO A 50 -4.55 17.97 -3.81
C PRO A 50 -4.25 17.52 -2.37
N VAL A 51 -4.06 16.22 -2.17
CA VAL A 51 -3.50 15.67 -0.94
C VAL A 51 -1.99 15.57 -1.12
N SER A 52 -1.24 16.27 -0.27
CA SER A 52 0.23 16.17 -0.31
C SER A 52 0.71 14.82 0.22
N ALA A 53 1.90 14.39 -0.20
CA ALA A 53 2.52 13.15 0.30
C ALA A 53 2.69 13.17 1.83
N LEU A 54 2.96 14.34 2.41
CA LEU A 54 3.09 14.53 3.86
C LEU A 54 1.75 14.35 4.58
N MET A 55 0.66 14.92 4.03
CA MET A 55 -0.68 14.72 4.59
C MET A 55 -1.09 13.25 4.54
N LEU A 56 -0.81 12.58 3.43
CA LEU A 56 -1.11 11.16 3.27
C LEU A 56 -0.30 10.30 4.25
N HIS A 57 0.97 10.63 4.47
CA HIS A 57 1.82 9.97 5.45
C HIS A 57 1.22 10.06 6.87
N PHE A 58 0.89 11.26 7.34
CA PHE A 58 0.28 11.43 8.65
C PHE A 58 -1.07 10.70 8.75
N LYS A 59 -1.92 10.82 7.72
CA LYS A 59 -3.23 10.17 7.75
C LYS A 59 -3.14 8.65 7.76
N ALA A 60 -2.18 8.09 7.04
CA ALA A 60 -1.95 6.65 7.03
C ALA A 60 -1.48 6.15 8.41
N LEU A 61 -0.62 6.91 9.11
CA LEU A 61 -0.20 6.58 10.48
C LEU A 61 -1.39 6.63 11.45
N ASP A 62 -2.24 7.66 11.37
CA ASP A 62 -3.42 7.78 12.23
C ASP A 62 -4.37 6.59 12.05
N PHE A 63 -4.60 6.16 10.81
CA PHE A 63 -5.46 5.02 10.50
C PHE A 63 -4.84 3.69 10.88
N ALA A 64 -3.51 3.58 10.82
CA ALA A 64 -2.79 2.41 11.32
C ALA A 64 -2.91 2.29 12.84
N GLU A 65 -2.74 3.39 13.57
CA GLU A 65 -2.88 3.42 15.03
C GLU A 65 -4.31 3.06 15.46
N GLN A 66 -5.33 3.59 14.77
CA GLN A 66 -6.73 3.21 14.98
C GLN A 66 -7.02 1.73 14.68
N ALA A 67 -6.24 1.11 13.79
CA ALA A 67 -6.30 -0.32 13.50
C ALA A 67 -5.46 -1.17 14.48
N GLY A 68 -4.85 -0.56 15.50
CA GLY A 68 -4.01 -1.25 16.49
C GLY A 68 -2.58 -1.53 16.02
N LEU A 69 -2.13 -0.88 14.95
CA LEU A 69 -0.78 -1.05 14.40
C LEU A 69 0.17 -0.01 14.97
N SER A 70 1.29 -0.48 15.51
CA SER A 70 2.36 0.40 15.97
C SER A 70 3.14 1.02 14.80
N ARG A 71 3.80 2.16 15.03
CA ARG A 71 4.71 2.80 14.05
C ARG A 71 5.90 1.91 13.63
N GLN A 72 6.26 0.94 14.46
CA GLN A 72 7.30 -0.05 14.14
C GLN A 72 6.79 -1.07 13.12
N THR A 73 5.49 -1.35 13.14
CA THR A 73 4.81 -2.26 12.22
C THR A 73 4.44 -1.55 10.92
N PHE A 74 3.98 -0.30 10.99
CA PHE A 74 3.62 0.52 9.84
C PHE A 74 4.30 1.89 9.87
N THR A 75 5.26 2.10 8.97
CA THR A 75 6.04 3.34 8.90
C THR A 75 5.48 4.35 7.89
N ALA A 76 4.50 3.96 7.05
CA ALA A 76 3.95 4.80 5.98
C ALA A 76 5.03 5.44 5.06
N SER A 77 6.13 4.74 4.82
CA SER A 77 7.24 5.24 3.99
C SER A 77 7.05 4.93 2.50
N TRP A 78 7.60 5.80 1.67
CA TRP A 78 7.61 5.68 0.21
C TRP A 78 8.94 5.04 -0.23
N ALA A 79 9.06 3.71 -0.19
CA ALA A 79 10.27 2.97 -0.58
C ALA A 79 9.98 1.80 -1.53
#